data_AF-A0A6P0MA49-F1
#
_entry.id   AF-A0A6P0MA49-F1
#
_cell.length_a   1.000
_cell.length_b   1.000
_cell.length_c   1.000
_cell.angle_alpha   90.00
_cell.angle_beta   90.00
_cell.angle_gamma   90.00
#
_symmetry.space_group_name_H-M   'P 1'
#
loop_
_entity.id
_entity.type
_entity.pdbx_description
1 polymer ?
#
loop_
_entity_poly.entity_id
_entity_poly.type
_entity_poly.pdbx_seq_one_letter_code
_entity_poly.pdbx_strand_id
1 'polypeptide(L)' 'MSEWSPVDESRDWQCVAERWRCQKLAQKRKQALVDIKPTRDSVLRWACIFKNKDNQK' A
#
# COMPACT_ATOMS: atom_id res chain seq x y z
N MET A 1 3.60 -11.52 19.97
CA MET A 1 2.98 -10.43 19.18
C MET A 1 4.06 -9.91 18.26
N SER A 2 4.01 -10.23 16.96
CA SER A 2 5.08 -9.80 16.05
C SER A 2 4.95 -8.30 15.80
N GLU A 3 5.91 -7.60 16.39
CA GLU A 3 6.24 -6.20 16.24
C GLU A 3 6.40 -5.86 14.76
N TRP A 4 5.64 -4.86 14.30
CA TRP A 4 5.74 -4.37 12.92
C TRP A 4 7.10 -3.68 12.79
N SER A 5 8.11 -4.43 12.33
CA SER A 5 9.47 -3.91 12.16
C SER A 5 9.54 -3.00 10.93
N PRO A 6 10.23 -1.85 11.00
CA PRO A 6 10.36 -0.88 9.90
C PRO A 6 11.15 -1.38 8.67
N VAL A 7 11.39 -2.69 8.53
CA VAL A 7 12.14 -3.32 7.42
C VAL A 7 11.31 -3.43 6.13
N ASP A 8 10.09 -2.89 6.11
CA ASP A 8 9.27 -2.74 4.90
C ASP A 8 9.54 -1.39 4.18
N GLU A 9 10.66 -0.72 4.48
CA GLU A 9 11.16 0.53 3.85
C GLU A 9 11.23 0.49 2.32
N SER A 10 11.14 -0.68 1.71
CA SER A 10 11.09 -0.84 0.27
C SER A 10 9.68 -0.91 -0.32
N ARG A 11 8.60 -1.15 0.42
CA ARG A 11 7.27 -1.27 -0.22
C ARG A 11 6.61 0.10 -0.33
N ASP A 12 6.32 0.53 -1.56
CA ASP A 12 5.51 1.72 -1.80
C ASP A 12 4.09 1.46 -1.27
N TRP A 13 3.69 2.15 -0.21
CA TRP A 13 2.34 2.06 0.35
C TRP A 13 1.71 3.43 0.46
N GLN A 14 0.38 3.48 0.32
CA GLN A 14 -0.37 4.72 0.49
C GLN A 14 -1.73 4.44 1.13
N CYS A 15 -2.13 5.28 2.09
CA CYS A 15 -3.44 5.17 2.72
C CYS A 15 -4.50 5.98 1.97
N VAL A 16 -5.71 5.44 1.91
CA VAL A 16 -6.89 6.03 1.27
C VAL A 16 -8.13 5.83 2.13
N ALA A 17 -9.11 6.71 1.96
CA ALA A 17 -10.39 6.61 2.68
C ALA A 17 -11.26 5.43 2.21
N GLU A 18 -11.14 5.04 0.94
CA GLU A 18 -12.02 4.05 0.30
C GLU A 18 -11.21 3.01 -0.49
N ARG A 19 -11.57 1.73 -0.35
CA ARG A 19 -10.85 0.60 -0.96
C ARG A 19 -10.67 0.71 -2.47
N TRP A 20 -11.68 1.21 -3.20
CA TRP A 20 -11.60 1.35 -4.67
C TRP A 20 -10.56 2.39 -5.11
N ARG A 21 -10.20 3.35 -4.25
CA ARG A 21 -9.16 4.34 -4.56
C ARG A 21 -7.80 3.68 -4.71
N CYS A 22 -7.53 2.57 -4.03
CA CYS A 22 -6.30 1.80 -4.22
C CYS A 22 -6.14 1.33 -5.67
N GLN A 23 -7.22 0.86 -6.30
CA GLN A 23 -7.18 0.40 -7.69
C GLN A 23 -6.98 1.57 -8.66
N LYS A 24 -7.67 2.70 -8.46
CA LYS A 24 -7.44 3.88 -9.30
C LYS A 24 -6.03 4.44 -9.15
N LEU A 25 -5.49 4.41 -7.93
CA LEU A 25 -4.13 4.86 -7.64
C LEU A 25 -3.09 3.94 -8.29
N ALA A 26 -3.29 2.62 -8.23
CA ALA A 26 -2.48 1.63 -8.94
C ALA A 26 -2.43 1.91 -10.44
N GLN A 27 -3.60 2.13 -11.07
CA GLN A 27 -3.70 2.48 -12.48
C GLN A 27 -3.00 3.80 -12.82
N LYS A 28 -3.24 4.85 -12.03
CA LYS A 28 -2.65 6.18 -12.23
C LYS A 28 -1.12 6.14 -12.13
N ARG A 29 -0.59 5.39 -11.16
CA ARG A 29 0.86 5.23 -10.95
C ARG A 29 1.50 4.17 -11.84
N LYS A 30 0.69 3.42 -12.61
CA LYS A 30 1.11 2.23 -13.36
C LYS A 30 1.89 1.23 -12.48
N GLN A 31 1.44 1.09 -11.23
CA GLN A 31 2.00 0.14 -10.27
C GLN A 31 1.01 -1.01 -10.04
N ALA A 32 1.53 -2.21 -9.87
CA ALA A 32 0.70 -3.35 -9.49
C ALA A 32 0.31 -3.20 -8.01
N LEU A 33 -0.99 -3.25 -7.73
CA LEU A 33 -1.51 -3.34 -6.37
C LEU A 33 -1.26 -4.77 -5.87
N VAL A 34 -0.48 -4.91 -4.81
CA VAL A 34 -0.11 -6.21 -4.22
C VAL A 34 -1.12 -6.61 -3.17
N ASP A 35 -1.51 -5.67 -2.31
CA ASP A 35 -2.41 -5.94 -1.21
C ASP A 35 -3.18 -4.69 -0.78
N ILE A 36 -4.32 -4.89 -0.10
CA ILE A 36 -5.04 -3.80 0.55
C ILE A 36 -5.39 -4.24 1.97
N LYS A 37 -4.88 -3.53 2.95
CA LYS A 37 -5.13 -3.80 4.37
C LYS A 37 -5.98 -2.70 5.00
N PRO A 38 -6.92 -3.03 5.89
CA PRO A 38 -7.56 -2.01 6.71
C PRO A 38 -6.54 -1.41 7.68
N THR A 39 -6.62 -0.10 7.91
CA THR A 39 -5.82 0.62 8.90
C THR A 39 -6.66 0.86 10.16
N ARG A 40 -6.00 1.28 11.24
CA ARG A 40 -6.70 1.73 12.46
C ARG A 40 -7.18 3.18 12.37
N ASP A 41 -6.96 3.83 11.23
CA ASP A 41 -7.28 5.25 11.04
C ASP A 41 -8.75 5.43 10.63
N SER A 42 -9.44 6.38 11.25
CA SER A 42 -10.86 6.65 11.00
C SER A 42 -11.11 7.30 9.64
N VAL A 43 -10.12 8.01 9.10
CA VAL A 43 -10.21 8.80 7.87
C VAL A 43 -9.59 8.04 6.70
N LEU A 44 -8.37 7.52 6.86
CA LEU A 44 -7.65 6.77 5.82
C LEU A 44 -7.65 5.27 6.13
N ARG A 45 -8.86 4.70 6.09
CA ARG A 45 -9.19 3.33 6.55
C ARG A 45 -8.50 2.20 5.80
N TRP A 46 -7.86 2.46 4.65
CA TRP A 46 -7.28 1.42 3.80
C TRP A 46 -5.85 1.78 3.41
N ALA A 47 -4.90 0.91 3.71
CA ALA A 47 -3.54 0.98 3.21
C ALA A 47 -3.43 0.15 1.93
N CYS A 48 -3.14 0.83 0.83
CA CYS A 48 -2.82 0.23 -0.45
C CYS A 48 -1.32 -0.11 -0.47
N ILE A 49 -0.98 -1.37 -0.70
CA ILE A 49 0.40 -1.83 -0.82
C ILE A 49 0.68 -2.06 -2.30
N PHE A 50 1.64 -1.34 -2.86
CA PHE A 50 2.04 -1.48 -4.24
C PHE A 50 3.30 -2.33 -4.36
N LYS A 51 3.48 -2.95 -5.53
CA LYS A 51 4.71 -3.67 -5.85
C LYS A 51 5.83 -2.65 -5.93
N ASN A 52 6.88 -2.85 -5.13
CA ASN A 52 8.07 -2.03 -5.23
C ASN A 52 8.66 -2.14 -6.64
N LYS A 53 9.20 -1.03 -7.16
CA LYS A 53 9.92 -1.03 -8.44
C LYS A 53 11.30 -1.67 -8.37
N ASP A 54 11.75 -2.10 -7.18
CA ASP A 54 13.05 -2.72 -7.00
C ASP A 54 12.98 -4.25 -7.15
N ASN A 55 13.20 -4.69 -8.39
CA ASN A 55 14.00 -5.87 -8.69
C ASN A 55 14.52 -5.75 -10.13
N GLN A 56 15.41 -4.77 -10.33
CA GLN A 56 16.44 -4.85 -11.37
C GLN A 56 17.79 -4.74 -10.67
N LYS A 57 18.33 -5.88 -10.22
CA LYS A 57 19.76 -6.09 -10.29
C LYS A 57 20.09 -7.57 -10.37
#